data_AF-A0A7K3LF42-F1
#
_entry.id   AF-A0A7K3LF42-F1
#
_cell.length_a   1.000
_cell.length_b   1.000
_cell.length_c   1.000
_cell.angle_alpha   90.00
_cell.angle_beta   90.00
_cell.angle_gamma   90.00
#
_symmetry.space_group_name_H-M   'P 1'
#
loop_
_entity.id
_entity.type
_entity.pdbx_description
1 polymer ?
#
loop_
_entity_poly.entity_id
_entity_poly.type
_entity_poly.pdbx_seq_one_letter_code
_entity_poly.pdbx_strand_id
1 'polypeptide(L)'
;MVVSPVPAVWPGHSYPLGAVYDGAGTNFAVFSEVAEHIELCLIDDTDNTETRIGLDEVDGYIWHAYLPGVGPGQHYGFRVHGPFDPAAGHRCDPGKLLLDPYGKAFNGDFDFGPELFSYDLNDPESSGPPPALDSLGHTMTSVVINPFFDWAADRSP
;
A
#
# COMPACT_ATOMS: atom_id res chain seq x y z
N MET A 1 -6.99 4.21 -26.32
CA MET A 1 -6.92 3.74 -24.93
C MET A 1 -5.71 2.84 -24.87
N VAL A 2 -4.57 3.36 -24.43
CA VAL A 2 -3.35 2.54 -24.24
C VAL A 2 -3.49 1.95 -22.86
N VAL A 3 -3.71 0.64 -22.77
CA VAL A 3 -3.63 -0.05 -21.49
C VAL A 3 -2.17 0.02 -21.08
N SER A 4 -1.86 0.74 -20.01
CA SER A 4 -0.50 0.76 -19.45
C SER A 4 -0.11 -0.69 -19.16
N PRO A 5 1.03 -1.19 -19.69
CA PRO A 5 1.42 -2.56 -19.46
C PRO A 5 1.63 -2.76 -17.96
N VAL A 6 1.10 -3.87 -17.42
CA VAL A 6 1.37 -4.27 -16.04
C VAL A 6 2.90 -4.37 -15.90
N PRO A 7 3.51 -3.69 -14.92
CA PRO A 7 4.95 -3.72 -14.74
C PRO A 7 5.43 -5.15 -14.52
N ALA A 8 6.66 -5.45 -14.95
CA ALA A 8 7.27 -6.73 -14.62
C ALA A 8 7.39 -6.85 -13.09
N VAL A 9 7.02 -8.01 -12.54
CA VAL A 9 7.09 -8.28 -11.10
C VAL A 9 8.21 -9.27 -10.85
N TRP A 10 9.19 -8.88 -10.04
CA TRP A 10 10.29 -9.72 -9.60
C TRP A 10 10.14 -10.03 -8.11
N PRO A 11 10.80 -11.08 -7.59
CA PRO A 11 10.62 -11.48 -6.19
C PRO A 11 10.95 -10.38 -5.19
N GLY A 12 11.99 -9.57 -5.46
CA GLY A 12 12.46 -8.55 -4.52
C GLY A 12 13.05 -9.15 -3.25
N HIS A 13 12.99 -8.38 -2.16
CA HIS A 13 13.56 -8.71 -0.88
C HIS A 13 12.63 -8.31 0.26
N SER A 14 12.57 -9.14 1.31
CA SER A 14 11.84 -8.86 2.56
C SER A 14 12.42 -7.70 3.37
N TYR A 15 13.63 -7.24 3.07
CA TYR A 15 14.23 -6.08 3.72
C TYR A 15 14.99 -5.18 2.74
N PRO A 16 15.08 -3.87 3.04
CA PRO A 16 14.40 -3.16 4.14
C PRO A 16 12.87 -3.05 3.93
N LEU A 17 12.14 -2.79 5.02
CA LEU A 17 10.68 -2.60 4.97
C LEU A 17 10.30 -1.26 4.30
N GLY A 18 9.12 -1.26 3.68
CA GLY A 18 8.53 -0.18 2.90
C GLY A 18 8.98 -0.16 1.44
N ALA A 19 8.66 0.94 0.75
CA ALA A 19 9.15 1.19 -0.60
C ALA A 19 10.59 1.75 -0.63
N VAL A 20 11.50 1.04 -1.30
CA VAL A 20 12.91 1.43 -1.43
C VAL A 20 13.35 1.42 -2.89
N TYR A 21 13.61 2.63 -3.40
CA TYR A 21 14.14 2.87 -4.73
C TYR A 21 15.67 2.71 -4.76
N ASP A 22 16.18 1.98 -5.75
CA ASP A 22 17.62 1.67 -5.89
C ASP A 22 18.31 2.32 -7.10
N GLY A 23 17.56 3.08 -7.91
CA GLY A 23 18.06 3.68 -9.16
C GLY A 23 17.56 3.00 -10.44
N ALA A 24 17.09 1.76 -10.36
CA ALA A 24 16.55 1.00 -11.49
C ALA A 24 15.06 0.61 -11.30
N GLY A 25 14.62 0.49 -10.05
CA GLY A 25 13.25 0.14 -9.69
C GLY A 25 13.02 0.30 -8.19
N THR A 26 11.87 -0.17 -7.73
CA THR A 26 11.47 -0.08 -6.32
C THR A 26 11.18 -1.45 -5.75
N ASN A 27 11.83 -1.77 -4.63
CA ASN A 27 11.47 -2.90 -3.78
C ASN A 27 10.37 -2.47 -2.83
N PHE A 28 9.31 -3.26 -2.72
CA PHE A 28 8.22 -3.07 -1.75
C PHE A 28 8.25 -4.24 -0.78
N ALA A 29 8.20 -3.96 0.53
CA ALA A 29 8.14 -4.99 1.57
C ALA A 29 7.23 -4.53 2.72
N VAL A 30 6.21 -5.31 3.07
CA VAL A 30 5.25 -4.99 4.13
C VAL A 30 4.99 -6.20 5.02
N PHE A 31 4.95 -5.98 6.34
CA PHE A 31 4.69 -7.03 7.31
C PHE A 31 3.18 -7.25 7.49
N SER A 32 2.73 -8.50 7.45
CA SER A 32 1.41 -8.91 7.94
C SER A 32 1.38 -10.42 8.21
N GLU A 33 1.11 -10.78 9.47
CA GLU A 33 0.90 -12.18 9.90
C GLU A 33 -0.54 -12.67 9.65
N VAL A 34 -1.50 -11.74 9.54
CA VAL A 34 -2.94 -12.05 9.42
C VAL A 34 -3.42 -12.09 7.97
N ALA A 35 -2.69 -11.45 7.05
CA ALA A 35 -3.08 -11.40 5.65
C ALA A 35 -3.09 -12.79 5.00
N GLU A 36 -4.10 -13.05 4.17
CA GLU A 36 -4.14 -14.20 3.27
C GLU A 36 -3.63 -13.82 1.88
N HIS A 37 -3.75 -12.56 1.50
CA HIS A 37 -3.23 -11.99 0.25
C HIS A 37 -3.06 -10.48 0.39
N ILE A 38 -2.02 -9.92 -0.24
CA ILE A 38 -1.78 -8.47 -0.30
C ILE A 38 -1.66 -8.04 -1.75
N GLU A 39 -2.42 -7.03 -2.12
CA GLU A 39 -2.25 -6.31 -3.39
C GLU A 39 -1.49 -5.02 -3.13
N LEU A 40 -0.37 -4.83 -3.81
CA LEU A 40 0.26 -3.53 -4.01
C LEU A 40 -0.53 -2.77 -5.08
N CYS A 41 -1.07 -1.61 -4.73
CA CYS A 41 -1.87 -0.78 -5.60
C CYS A 41 -1.04 0.41 -6.06
N LEU A 42 -0.67 0.46 -7.34
CA LEU A 42 -0.07 1.64 -7.96
C LEU A 42 -1.19 2.57 -8.43
N ILE A 43 -1.13 3.83 -8.03
CA ILE A 43 -2.14 4.84 -8.35
C ILE A 43 -1.54 5.83 -9.36
N ASP A 44 -2.22 6.02 -10.47
CA ASP A 44 -1.90 7.11 -11.42
C ASP A 44 -2.27 8.45 -10.79
N ASP A 45 -1.34 9.41 -10.80
CA ASP A 45 -1.51 10.71 -10.16
C ASP A 45 -2.42 11.67 -10.95
N THR A 46 -2.73 11.36 -12.21
CA THR A 46 -3.54 12.21 -13.07
C THR A 46 -5.03 11.89 -13.00
N ASP A 47 -5.40 10.62 -12.87
CA ASP A 47 -6.79 10.16 -12.93
C ASP A 47 -7.19 9.16 -11.83
N ASN A 48 -6.28 8.88 -10.88
CA ASN A 48 -6.45 7.87 -9.83
C ASN A 48 -6.71 6.44 -10.37
N THR A 49 -6.31 6.13 -11.60
CA THR A 49 -6.39 4.76 -12.11
C THR A 49 -5.52 3.85 -11.25
N GLU A 50 -6.13 2.78 -10.75
CA GLU A 50 -5.47 1.81 -9.89
C GLU A 50 -5.00 0.60 -10.69
N THR A 51 -3.72 0.27 -10.57
CA THR A 51 -3.13 -0.99 -11.03
C THR A 51 -2.77 -1.85 -9.82
N ARG A 52 -3.41 -3.01 -9.68
CA ARG A 52 -3.20 -3.93 -8.55
C ARG A 52 -2.22 -5.04 -8.93
N ILE A 53 -1.26 -5.27 -8.06
CA ILE A 53 -0.19 -6.25 -8.22
C ILE A 53 -0.20 -7.13 -6.98
N GLY A 54 -0.44 -8.44 -7.15
CA GLY A 54 -0.32 -9.38 -6.04
C GLY A 54 1.12 -9.47 -5.54
N LEU A 55 1.31 -9.44 -4.23
CA LEU A 55 2.56 -9.80 -3.60
C LEU A 55 2.55 -11.30 -3.34
N ASP A 56 3.22 -12.08 -4.19
CA ASP A 56 3.21 -13.54 -4.11
C ASP A 56 4.35 -14.09 -3.23
N GLU A 57 5.42 -13.31 -3.03
CA GLU A 57 6.57 -13.73 -2.22
C GLU A 57 6.39 -13.31 -0.76
N VAL A 58 6.62 -14.26 0.15
CA VAL A 58 6.47 -14.06 1.60
C VAL A 58 7.58 -14.75 2.37
N ASP A 59 8.40 -13.95 3.07
CA ASP A 59 9.45 -14.42 3.97
C ASP A 59 9.18 -13.91 5.39
N GLY A 60 8.92 -14.80 6.35
CA GLY A 60 8.73 -14.42 7.75
C GLY A 60 7.58 -13.43 7.98
N TYR A 61 6.46 -13.62 7.26
CA TYR A 61 5.29 -12.73 7.23
C TYR A 61 5.54 -11.35 6.61
N ILE A 62 6.64 -11.20 5.89
CA ILE A 62 6.91 -10.01 5.08
C ILE A 62 6.58 -10.33 3.64
N TRP A 63 5.60 -9.62 3.11
CA TRP A 63 5.11 -9.70 1.74
C TRP A 63 5.93 -8.73 0.90
N HIS A 64 6.52 -9.21 -0.19
CA HIS A 64 7.42 -8.37 -0.97
C HIS A 64 7.38 -8.63 -2.48
N ALA A 65 7.80 -7.61 -3.22
CA ALA A 65 8.04 -7.66 -4.65
C ALA A 65 9.00 -6.55 -5.06
N TYR A 66 9.65 -6.72 -6.20
CA TYR A 66 10.44 -5.69 -6.86
C TYR A 66 9.83 -5.34 -8.22
N LEU A 67 9.64 -4.05 -8.46
CA LEU A 67 9.10 -3.54 -9.73
C LEU A 67 10.16 -2.71 -10.46
N PRO A 68 10.78 -3.26 -11.53
CA PRO A 68 11.69 -2.51 -12.38
C PRO A 68 10.97 -1.32 -13.03
N GLY A 69 11.64 -0.17 -13.10
CA GLY A 69 11.12 1.05 -13.73
C GLY A 69 10.13 1.86 -12.88
N VAL A 70 9.65 1.33 -11.75
CA VAL A 70 8.91 2.11 -10.76
C VAL A 70 9.89 2.97 -9.97
N GLY A 71 9.74 4.29 -10.07
CA GLY A 71 10.66 5.26 -9.49
C GLY A 71 10.01 6.24 -8.51
N PRO A 72 10.81 7.19 -7.99
CA PRO A 72 10.32 8.24 -7.09
C PRO A 72 9.19 9.06 -7.69
N GLY A 73 8.21 9.42 -6.85
CA GLY A 73 6.98 10.10 -7.26
C GLY A 73 5.83 9.14 -7.54
N GLN A 74 6.06 7.82 -7.67
CA GLN A 74 4.97 6.86 -7.80
C GLN A 74 4.09 6.86 -6.54
N HIS A 75 2.79 7.05 -6.72
CA HIS A 75 1.79 6.89 -5.67
C HIS A 75 1.40 5.43 -5.53
N TYR A 76 1.25 4.96 -4.29
CA TYR A 76 0.85 3.59 -4.01
C TYR A 76 0.14 3.43 -2.66
N GLY A 77 -0.43 2.25 -2.46
CA GLY A 77 -0.94 1.75 -1.19
C GLY A 77 -1.07 0.24 -1.22
N PHE A 78 -1.69 -0.33 -0.18
CA PHE A 78 -1.92 -1.77 -0.08
C PHE A 78 -3.40 -2.07 0.13
N ARG A 79 -3.91 -3.14 -0.49
CA ARG A 79 -5.18 -3.77 -0.13
C ARG A 79 -4.90 -5.12 0.49
N VAL A 80 -5.42 -5.32 1.69
CA VAL A 80 -5.12 -6.51 2.50
C VAL A 80 -6.38 -7.38 2.59
N HIS A 81 -6.26 -8.59 2.05
CA HIS A 81 -7.26 -9.63 2.14
C HIS A 81 -6.95 -10.56 3.32
N GLY A 82 -7.99 -11.10 3.94
CA GLY A 82 -7.86 -12.00 5.08
C GLY A 82 -9.14 -12.06 5.91
N PRO A 83 -9.07 -12.60 7.13
CA PRO A 83 -10.24 -12.74 7.98
C PRO A 83 -10.83 -11.39 8.41
N PHE A 84 -12.16 -11.33 8.40
CA PHE A 84 -12.93 -10.29 9.06
C PHE A 84 -13.79 -10.92 10.16
N ASP A 85 -13.28 -10.86 11.39
CA ASP A 85 -13.94 -11.27 12.62
C ASP A 85 -13.65 -10.23 13.69
N PRO A 86 -14.48 -9.18 13.81
CA PRO A 86 -14.28 -8.11 14.78
C PRO A 86 -14.22 -8.60 16.23
N ALA A 87 -14.87 -9.71 16.57
CA ALA A 87 -14.86 -10.28 17.92
C ALA A 87 -13.51 -10.94 18.24
N ALA A 88 -12.83 -11.50 17.25
CA ALA A 88 -11.46 -11.99 17.35
C ALA A 88 -10.39 -10.91 17.08
N GLY A 89 -10.81 -9.69 16.70
CA GLY A 89 -9.92 -8.57 16.37
C GLY A 89 -9.42 -8.54 14.92
N HIS A 90 -9.83 -9.50 14.09
CA HIS A 90 -9.49 -9.55 12.67
C HIS A 90 -10.37 -8.60 11.87
N ARG A 91 -9.75 -7.70 11.09
CA ARG A 91 -10.46 -6.62 10.38
C ARG A 91 -9.93 -6.40 8.97
N CYS A 92 -9.45 -7.45 8.31
CA CYS A 92 -8.99 -7.34 6.93
C CYS A 92 -10.16 -6.92 6.03
N ASP A 93 -9.98 -5.82 5.31
CA ASP A 93 -10.98 -5.25 4.41
C ASP A 93 -10.28 -4.70 3.16
N PRO A 94 -10.30 -5.45 2.03
CA PRO A 94 -9.63 -5.03 0.81
C PRO A 94 -10.31 -3.84 0.12
N GLY A 95 -11.50 -3.41 0.59
CA GLY A 95 -12.10 -2.14 0.18
C GLY A 95 -11.26 -0.94 0.64
N LYS A 96 -10.42 -1.10 1.65
CA LYS A 96 -9.58 -0.01 2.18
C LYS A 96 -8.21 -0.02 1.52
N LEU A 97 -7.88 1.09 0.85
CA LEU A 97 -6.53 1.42 0.44
C LEU A 97 -5.74 1.87 1.67
N LEU A 98 -4.82 1.03 2.11
CA LEU A 98 -3.98 1.26 3.27
C LEU A 98 -2.68 1.95 2.88
N LEU A 99 -2.25 2.89 3.73
CA LEU A 99 -0.93 3.49 3.63
C LEU A 99 0.15 2.48 4.01
N ASP A 100 1.33 2.61 3.42
CA ASP A 100 2.50 1.88 3.87
C ASP A 100 2.88 2.33 5.29
N PRO A 101 2.90 1.43 6.30
CA PRO A 101 3.35 1.78 7.65
C PRO A 101 4.82 2.22 7.70
N TYR A 102 5.61 1.90 6.67
CA TYR A 102 7.00 2.32 6.49
C TYR A 102 7.14 3.43 5.44
N GLY A 103 6.03 4.01 4.98
CA GLY A 103 5.97 5.10 4.02
C GLY A 103 6.75 6.33 4.50
N LYS A 104 7.56 6.91 3.61
CA LYS A 104 8.43 8.07 3.91
C LYS A 104 7.86 9.39 3.42
N ALA A 105 6.83 9.35 2.59
CA ALA A 105 6.07 10.48 2.10
C ALA A 105 4.63 10.04 1.81
N PHE A 106 3.70 10.99 1.94
CA PHE A 106 2.28 10.79 1.71
C PHE A 106 1.74 11.98 0.91
N ASN A 107 0.76 11.73 0.04
CA ASN A 107 0.11 12.75 -0.77
C ASN A 107 -1.43 12.60 -0.72
N GLY A 108 -2.11 13.75 -0.68
CA GLY A 108 -3.56 13.84 -0.60
C GLY A 108 -4.05 14.40 0.73
N ASP A 109 -5.35 14.31 0.94
CA ASP A 109 -6.02 14.66 2.19
C ASP A 109 -7.15 13.64 2.44
N PHE A 110 -7.80 13.72 3.60
CA PHE A 110 -8.94 12.87 3.92
C PHE A 110 -10.25 13.55 3.51
N ASP A 111 -11.05 12.84 2.73
CA ASP A 111 -12.47 13.16 2.55
C ASP A 111 -13.28 12.22 3.46
N PHE A 112 -13.68 12.73 4.62
CA PHE A 112 -14.29 11.92 5.67
C PHE A 112 -15.70 11.45 5.26
N GLY A 113 -15.79 10.16 4.96
CA GLY A 113 -17.03 9.45 4.64
C GLY A 113 -17.02 8.01 5.12
N PRO A 114 -18.14 7.27 4.96
CA PRO A 114 -18.23 5.85 5.30
C PRO A 114 -17.18 4.98 4.56
N GLU A 115 -16.64 5.45 3.45
CA GLU A 115 -15.55 4.84 2.68
C GLU A 115 -14.28 4.66 3.51
N LEU A 116 -14.06 5.47 4.55
CA LEU A 116 -12.89 5.36 5.43
C LEU A 116 -13.06 4.36 6.58
N PHE A 117 -14.24 3.74 6.71
CA PHE A 117 -14.54 2.83 7.83
C PHE A 117 -14.82 1.41 7.32
N SER A 118 -14.24 0.41 7.98
CA SER A 118 -14.51 -1.02 7.73
C SER A 118 -15.77 -1.54 8.43
N TYR A 119 -16.59 -0.64 8.99
CA TYR A 119 -17.85 -0.96 9.66
C TYR A 119 -18.90 0.07 9.26
N ASP A 120 -20.19 -0.29 9.41
CA ASP A 120 -21.29 0.63 9.13
C ASP A 120 -21.39 1.70 10.22
N LEU A 121 -21.28 2.98 9.84
CA LEU A 121 -21.41 4.09 10.78
C LEU A 121 -22.82 4.22 11.37
N ASN A 122 -23.84 3.71 10.68
CA ASN A 122 -25.22 3.71 11.16
C ASN A 122 -25.54 2.50 12.04
N ASP A 123 -24.73 1.44 11.97
CA ASP A 123 -24.85 0.23 12.79
C ASP A 123 -23.47 -0.31 13.20
N PRO A 124 -22.76 0.37 14.13
CA PRO A 124 -21.39 0.00 14.50
C PRO A 124 -21.26 -1.34 15.21
N GLU A 125 -22.37 -1.86 15.75
CA GLU A 125 -22.44 -3.15 16.47
C GLU A 125 -22.73 -4.33 15.53
N SER A 126 -22.89 -4.05 14.23
CA SER A 126 -23.10 -5.09 13.23
C SER A 126 -21.93 -6.08 13.23
N SER A 127 -22.26 -7.35 13.38
CA SER A 127 -21.33 -8.48 13.30
C SER A 127 -21.25 -9.07 11.89
N GLY A 128 -21.88 -8.41 10.91
CA GLY A 128 -21.86 -8.81 9.51
C GLY A 128 -20.51 -8.56 8.82
N PRO A 129 -20.38 -8.95 7.54
CA PRO A 129 -19.23 -8.60 6.72
C PRO A 129 -19.07 -7.07 6.61
N PRO A 130 -17.86 -6.56 6.34
CA PRO A 130 -17.64 -5.13 6.20
C PRO A 130 -18.46 -4.58 5.01
N PRO A 131 -18.82 -3.28 5.03
CA PRO A 131 -19.48 -2.63 3.88
C PRO A 131 -18.68 -2.71 2.58
N ALA A 132 -17.37 -2.95 2.67
CA ALA A 132 -16.43 -3.07 1.54
C ALA A 132 -16.47 -1.87 0.57
N LEU A 133 -16.80 -0.68 1.09
CA LEU A 133 -16.73 0.57 0.33
C LEU A 133 -15.29 0.92 0.01
N ASP A 134 -15.03 1.32 -1.24
CA ASP A 134 -13.70 1.67 -1.72
C ASP A 134 -13.23 3.01 -1.12
N SER A 135 -12.06 3.02 -0.49
CA SER A 135 -11.49 4.24 0.09
C SER A 135 -10.56 5.00 -0.85
N LEU A 136 -10.24 4.48 -2.05
CA LEU A 136 -9.44 5.22 -3.03
C LEU A 136 -10.18 6.51 -3.44
N GLY A 137 -9.49 7.65 -3.38
CA GLY A 137 -10.09 8.98 -3.58
C GLY A 137 -10.61 9.65 -2.30
N HIS A 138 -10.74 8.89 -1.20
CA HIS A 138 -11.15 9.41 0.11
C HIS A 138 -10.00 9.45 1.13
N THR A 139 -8.89 8.79 0.84
CA THR A 139 -7.69 8.71 1.69
C THR A 139 -6.44 9.19 0.96
N MET A 140 -5.36 9.39 1.72
CA MET A 140 -4.04 9.68 1.17
C MET A 140 -3.44 8.45 0.47
N THR A 141 -2.41 8.69 -0.33
CA THR A 141 -1.54 7.65 -0.90
C THR A 141 -0.13 7.76 -0.33
N SER A 142 0.58 6.65 -0.22
CA SER A 142 2.02 6.64 0.03
C SER A 142 2.76 7.02 -1.25
N VAL A 143 3.94 7.63 -1.13
CA VAL A 143 4.75 8.06 -2.28
C VAL A 143 6.15 7.45 -2.20
N VAL A 144 6.60 6.83 -3.28
CA VAL A 144 7.99 6.37 -3.40
C VAL A 144 8.91 7.60 -3.41
N ILE A 145 9.89 7.65 -2.51
CA ILE A 145 10.84 8.76 -2.43
C ILE A 145 12.19 8.41 -3.05
N ASN A 146 12.93 9.44 -3.44
CA ASN A 146 14.34 9.31 -3.73
C ASN A 146 15.14 9.40 -2.40
N PRO A 147 15.85 8.36 -1.96
CA PRO A 147 16.64 8.42 -0.74
C PRO A 147 17.98 9.16 -0.90
N PHE A 148 18.42 9.43 -2.14
CA PHE A 148 19.72 10.04 -2.40
C PHE A 148 19.66 11.56 -2.16
N PHE A 149 20.36 12.00 -1.12
CA PHE A 149 20.52 13.42 -0.78
C PHE A 149 22.00 13.74 -0.52
N ASP A 150 22.48 14.88 -1.05
CA ASP A 150 23.85 15.33 -0.83
C ASP A 150 23.96 16.08 0.50
N TRP A 151 24.50 15.39 1.51
CA TRP A 151 24.75 15.94 2.84
C TRP A 151 25.99 16.85 2.92
N ALA A 152 26.74 17.00 1.83
CA ALA A 152 27.95 17.81 1.75
C ALA A 152 28.95 17.53 2.90
N ALA A 153 29.20 18.53 3.76
CA ALA A 153 30.15 18.43 4.88
C ALA A 153 29.46 18.17 6.23
N ASP A 154 28.19 17.76 6.23
CA ASP A 154 27.46 17.47 7.48
C ASP A 154 28.12 16.33 8.26
N ARG A 155 28.23 16.51 9.58
CA ARG A 155 28.82 15.54 10.50
C ARG A 155 28.23 15.69 11.88
N SER A 156 28.17 14.59 12.62
CA SER A 156 27.76 14.60 14.03
C SER A 156 28.62 15.59 14.84
N PRO A 157 28.02 16.38 15.76
CA PRO A 157 28.74 17.34 16.61
C PRO A 157 29.88 16.73 17.45
#